data_AF-A0A853K9X8-F1
#
_entry.id   AF-A0A853K9X8-F1
#
_cell.length_a   1.000
_cell.length_b   1.000
_cell.length_c   1.000
_cell.angle_alpha   90.00
_cell.angle_beta   90.00
_cell.angle_gamma   90.00
#
_symmetry.space_group_name_H-M   'P 1'
#
loop_
_entity.id
_entity.type
_entity.pdbx_description
1 polymer ?
#
loop_
_entity_poly.entity_id
_entity_poly.type
_entity_poly.pdbx_seq_one_letter_code
_entity_poly.pdbx_strand_id
1 'polypeptide(L)'
;MQDVTNWSRKYQDAVDNLPQKFVISHRDLDSKNVIWNHEGIPYLIDWESAGYIHPTVELVEVAFNWSRSHDGTVSKERFQGVIQAYLEAGGTLHNEVLDAVYGSFGGMLGWLEYNMRRSLNRDLFNMDDRELGRREVIHTLQELEKLIQAVSDYANWMAEVYG
;
A
#
# COMPACT_ATOMS: atom_id res chain seq x y z
N MET A 1 13.05 12.33 -10.71
CA MET A 1 12.53 13.46 -9.90
C MET A 1 11.26 14.04 -10.52
N GLN A 2 11.20 14.20 -11.85
CA GLN A 2 9.96 14.51 -12.56
C GLN A 2 8.87 13.43 -12.35
N ASP A 3 9.27 12.17 -12.22
CA ASP A 3 8.34 11.04 -11.96
C ASP A 3 7.72 11.11 -10.56
N VAL A 4 8.52 11.42 -9.52
CA VAL A 4 8.03 11.58 -8.14
C VAL A 4 6.98 12.69 -8.06
N THR A 5 7.20 13.83 -8.72
CA THR A 5 6.19 14.90 -8.79
C THR A 5 4.91 14.44 -9.50
N ASN A 6 5.04 13.62 -10.55
CA ASN A 6 3.87 13.08 -11.26
C ASN A 6 3.08 12.09 -10.40
N TRP A 7 3.76 11.15 -9.73
CA TRP A 7 3.13 10.20 -8.80
C TRP A 7 2.44 10.92 -7.64
N SER A 8 3.09 11.95 -7.09
CA SER A 8 2.52 12.78 -6.01
C SER A 8 1.26 13.51 -6.47
N ARG A 9 1.23 14.01 -7.72
CA ARG A 9 0.04 14.63 -8.30
C ARG A 9 -1.09 13.61 -8.46
N LYS A 10 -0.80 12.42 -9.00
CA LYS A 10 -1.79 11.35 -9.15
C LYS A 10 -2.39 10.92 -7.81
N TYR A 11 -1.54 10.79 -6.79
CA TYR A 11 -1.99 10.54 -5.42
C TYR A 11 -2.89 11.68 -4.90
N GLN A 12 -2.47 12.94 -5.06
CA GLN A 12 -3.27 14.08 -4.60
C GLN A 12 -4.63 14.16 -5.30
N ASP A 13 -4.65 14.05 -6.63
CA ASP A 13 -5.88 14.06 -7.42
C ASP A 13 -6.84 12.95 -6.94
N ALA A 14 -6.30 11.76 -6.65
CA ALA A 14 -7.08 10.64 -6.15
C ALA A 14 -7.64 10.88 -4.74
N VAL A 15 -6.83 11.42 -3.83
CA VAL A 15 -7.28 11.79 -2.47
C VAL A 15 -8.41 12.83 -2.53
N ASP A 16 -8.34 13.78 -3.46
CA ASP A 16 -9.36 14.80 -3.64
C ASP A 16 -10.65 14.24 -4.24
N ASN A 17 -10.56 13.21 -5.08
CA ASN A 17 -11.71 12.53 -5.72
C ASN A 17 -12.39 11.50 -4.80
N LEU A 18 -11.64 10.88 -3.89
CA LEU A 18 -12.16 9.85 -3.00
C LEU A 18 -13.17 10.46 -2.02
N PRO A 19 -14.32 9.79 -1.79
CA PRO A 19 -15.28 10.25 -0.80
C PRO A 19 -14.62 10.26 0.59
N GLN A 20 -14.95 11.27 1.40
CA GLN A 20 -14.42 11.43 2.76
C GLN A 20 -15.03 10.39 3.73
N LYS A 21 -14.67 9.13 3.52
CA LYS A 21 -15.01 7.98 4.35
C LYS A 21 -13.74 7.43 4.95
N PHE A 22 -13.71 7.33 6.27
CA PHE A 22 -12.54 6.84 6.99
C PHE A 22 -12.92 5.72 7.95
N VAL A 23 -12.06 4.72 8.01
CA VAL A 23 -12.05 3.70 9.05
C VAL A 23 -10.72 3.79 9.80
N ILE A 24 -10.69 3.27 11.02
CA ILE A 24 -9.42 3.03 11.71
C ILE A 24 -8.91 1.68 11.20
N SER A 25 -7.74 1.66 10.57
CA SER A 25 -7.09 0.43 10.11
C SER A 25 -5.64 0.34 10.57
N HIS A 26 -5.03 -0.83 10.34
CA HIS A 26 -3.65 -1.15 10.67
C HIS A 26 -2.63 -0.37 9.83
N ARG A 27 -2.90 -0.18 8.53
CA ARG A 27 -2.05 0.56 7.57
C ARG A 27 -0.65 -0.02 7.34
N ASP A 28 -0.40 -1.24 7.82
CA ASP A 28 0.78 -2.07 7.52
C ASP A 28 0.42 -3.55 7.64
N LEU A 29 -0.73 -3.96 7.11
CA LEU A 29 -1.24 -5.32 7.28
C LEU A 29 -0.60 -6.29 6.27
N ASP A 30 0.71 -6.49 6.41
CA ASP A 30 1.50 -7.54 5.74
C ASP A 30 1.38 -8.87 6.53
N SER A 31 1.50 -10.00 5.83
CA SER A 31 1.71 -11.33 6.41
C SER A 31 2.71 -11.40 7.58
N LYS A 32 3.79 -10.61 7.58
CA LYS A 32 4.76 -10.53 8.68
C LYS A 32 4.15 -10.01 10.00
N ASN A 33 3.08 -9.22 9.89
CA ASN A 33 2.36 -8.60 11.01
C ASN A 33 1.13 -9.42 11.44
N VAL A 34 1.00 -10.67 10.95
CA VAL A 34 -0.05 -11.60 11.34
C VAL A 34 0.54 -12.86 11.96
N ILE A 35 0.19 -13.12 13.21
CA ILE A 35 0.55 -14.35 13.92
C ILE A 35 -0.65 -15.27 13.95
N TRP A 36 -0.48 -16.49 13.45
CA TRP A 36 -1.51 -17.53 13.51
C TRP A 36 -1.33 -18.37 14.77
N ASN A 37 -2.39 -18.52 15.57
CA ASN A 37 -2.37 -19.47 16.66
C ASN A 37 -2.56 -20.91 16.15
N HIS A 38 -2.43 -21.88 17.07
CA HIS A 38 -2.61 -23.31 16.76
C HIS A 38 -4.02 -23.69 16.30
N GLU A 39 -5.02 -22.83 16.53
CA GLU A 39 -6.41 -22.99 16.10
C GLU A 39 -6.68 -22.34 14.73
N GLY A 40 -5.67 -21.70 14.12
CA GLY A 40 -5.81 -20.98 12.85
C GLY A 40 -6.46 -19.60 12.98
N ILE A 41 -6.50 -19.02 14.19
CA ILE A 41 -7.01 -17.67 14.42
C ILE A 41 -5.85 -16.67 14.24
N PRO A 42 -6.01 -15.63 13.39
CA PRO A 42 -5.00 -14.61 13.19
C PRO A 42 -5.01 -13.56 14.31
N TYR A 43 -3.82 -13.15 14.73
CA TYR A 43 -3.57 -12.03 15.64
C TYR A 43 -2.74 -10.98 14.92
N LEU A 44 -3.18 -9.72 14.97
CA LEU A 44 -2.48 -8.61 14.37
C LEU A 44 -1.53 -7.97 15.39
N ILE A 45 -0.31 -7.71 14.96
CA ILE A 45 0.75 -7.08 15.76
C ILE A 45 1.28 -5.84 15.04
N ASP A 46 2.07 -5.02 15.73
CA ASP A 46 2.74 -3.85 15.15
C ASP A 46 1.81 -2.70 14.72
N TRP A 47 0.99 -2.24 15.66
CA TRP A 47 -0.02 -1.20 15.48
C TRP A 47 0.53 0.23 15.38
N GLU A 48 1.83 0.44 15.21
CA GLU A 48 2.43 1.79 15.22
C GLU A 48 1.99 2.66 14.03
N SER A 49 1.61 2.02 12.92
CA SER A 49 1.11 2.69 11.71
C SER A 49 -0.40 2.94 11.73
N ALA A 50 -1.11 2.44 12.75
CA ALA A 50 -2.56 2.44 12.78
C ALA A 50 -3.15 3.86 12.74
N GLY A 51 -4.24 4.03 12.00
CA GLY A 51 -4.87 5.34 11.86
C GLY A 51 -6.02 5.37 10.88
N TYR A 52 -6.50 6.58 10.61
CA TYR A 52 -7.59 6.82 9.67
C TYR A 52 -7.12 6.60 8.23
N ILE A 53 -7.90 5.83 7.47
CA ILE A 53 -7.66 5.59 6.04
C ILE A 53 -8.99 5.34 5.31
N HIS A 54 -9.03 5.63 4.01
CA HIS A 54 -10.15 5.24 3.17
C HIS A 54 -10.18 3.71 3.03
N PRO A 55 -11.31 3.04 3.29
CA PRO A 55 -11.36 1.57 3.37
C PRO A 55 -10.94 0.88 2.09
N THR A 56 -11.28 1.44 0.91
CA THR A 56 -10.85 0.87 -0.37
C THR A 56 -9.36 1.07 -0.63
N VAL A 57 -8.76 2.15 -0.12
CA VAL A 57 -7.31 2.39 -0.25
C VAL A 57 -6.55 1.37 0.59
N GLU A 58 -6.94 1.18 1.85
CA GLU A 58 -6.38 0.14 2.72
C GLU A 58 -6.50 -1.23 2.07
N LEU A 59 -7.68 -1.57 1.53
CA LEU A 59 -7.89 -2.87 0.89
C LEU A 59 -6.94 -3.11 -0.29
N VAL A 60 -6.64 -2.08 -1.10
CA VAL A 60 -5.64 -2.19 -2.18
C VAL A 60 -4.25 -2.47 -1.61
N GLU A 61 -3.84 -1.75 -0.56
CA GLU A 61 -2.54 -1.96 0.10
C GLU A 61 -2.42 -3.38 0.67
N VAL A 62 -3.47 -3.87 1.35
CA VAL A 62 -3.53 -5.25 1.86
C VAL A 62 -3.45 -6.26 0.72
N ALA A 63 -4.26 -6.09 -0.33
CA ALA A 63 -4.27 -7.00 -1.46
C ALA A 63 -2.91 -7.06 -2.14
N PHE A 64 -2.22 -5.92 -2.31
CA PHE A 64 -0.87 -5.86 -2.84
C PHE A 64 0.13 -6.62 -1.96
N ASN A 65 0.15 -6.35 -0.65
CA ASN A 65 1.10 -6.98 0.27
C ASN A 65 0.93 -8.51 0.35
N TRP A 66 -0.31 -9.01 0.31
CA TRP A 66 -0.61 -10.44 0.41
C TRP A 66 -0.48 -11.22 -0.91
N SER A 67 -0.45 -10.51 -2.04
CA SER A 67 -0.34 -11.13 -3.37
C SER A 67 1.08 -11.08 -3.94
N ARG A 68 1.98 -10.32 -3.30
CA ARG A 68 3.37 -10.15 -3.72
C ARG A 68 4.25 -11.30 -3.26
N SER A 69 5.04 -11.82 -4.19
CA SER A 69 6.05 -12.84 -3.94
C SER A 69 7.41 -12.21 -3.60
N HIS A 70 8.36 -13.01 -3.12
CA HIS A 70 9.70 -12.52 -2.72
C HIS A 70 10.48 -11.89 -3.88
N ASP A 71 10.21 -12.29 -5.12
CA ASP A 71 10.80 -11.69 -6.33
C ASP A 71 10.10 -10.39 -6.77
N GLY A 72 9.07 -9.97 -6.04
CA GLY A 72 8.27 -8.78 -6.31
C GLY A 72 7.11 -9.01 -7.28
N THR A 73 6.88 -10.22 -7.78
CA THR A 73 5.76 -10.54 -8.67
C THR A 73 4.45 -10.57 -7.91
N VAL A 74 3.42 -9.90 -8.44
CA VAL A 74 2.08 -9.85 -7.86
C VAL A 74 1.17 -10.86 -8.55
N SER A 75 0.62 -11.82 -7.79
CA SER A 75 -0.34 -12.81 -8.30
C SER A 75 -1.74 -12.22 -8.34
N LYS A 76 -2.34 -12.20 -9.54
CA LYS A 76 -3.73 -11.78 -9.75
C LYS A 76 -4.69 -12.60 -8.88
N GLU A 77 -4.50 -13.92 -8.82
CA GLU A 77 -5.37 -14.84 -8.09
C GLU A 77 -5.36 -14.53 -6.58
N ARG A 78 -4.17 -14.30 -6.00
CA ARG A 78 -4.05 -13.92 -4.58
C ARG A 78 -4.61 -12.53 -4.33
N PHE A 79 -4.35 -11.59 -5.23
CA PHE A 79 -4.85 -10.22 -5.13
C PHE A 79 -6.38 -10.23 -5.09
N GLN A 80 -7.01 -10.88 -6.06
CA GLN A 80 -8.47 -11.04 -6.12
C GLN A 80 -9.02 -11.85 -4.94
N GLY A 81 -8.27 -12.85 -4.45
CA GLY A 81 -8.66 -13.62 -3.26
C GLY A 81 -8.81 -12.75 -2.00
N VAL A 82 -7.94 -11.75 -1.80
CA VAL A 82 -8.06 -10.80 -0.69
C VAL A 82 -9.31 -9.93 -0.84
N ILE A 83 -9.54 -9.40 -2.04
CA ILE A 83 -10.71 -8.56 -2.32
C ILE A 83 -12.01 -9.37 -2.08
N GLN A 84 -12.06 -10.60 -2.59
CA GLN A 84 -13.20 -11.50 -2.42
C GLN A 84 -13.47 -11.80 -0.95
N ALA A 85 -12.44 -12.17 -0.18
CA ALA A 85 -12.58 -12.46 1.24
C ALA A 85 -13.08 -11.24 2.04
N TYR A 86 -12.63 -10.04 1.69
CA TYR A 86 -13.12 -8.80 2.31
C TYR A 86 -14.61 -8.55 2.03
N LEU A 87 -15.05 -8.77 0.79
CA LEU A 87 -16.47 -8.65 0.41
C LEU A 87 -17.34 -9.70 1.10
N GLU A 88 -16.89 -10.96 1.15
CA GLU A 88 -17.59 -12.06 1.85
C GLU A 88 -17.74 -11.81 3.35
N ALA A 89 -16.77 -11.10 3.95
CA ALA A 89 -16.84 -10.64 5.34
C ALA A 89 -17.79 -9.45 5.57
N GLY A 90 -18.48 -8.97 4.52
CA GLY A 90 -19.43 -7.86 4.57
C GLY A 90 -18.81 -6.49 4.28
N GLY A 91 -17.56 -6.45 3.84
CA GLY A 91 -16.91 -5.24 3.35
C GLY A 91 -17.57 -4.72 2.06
N THR A 92 -17.42 -3.42 1.80
CA THR A 92 -17.94 -2.79 0.58
C THR A 92 -16.83 -2.13 -0.21
N LEU A 93 -16.85 -2.29 -1.53
CA LEU A 93 -16.06 -1.49 -2.45
C LEU A 93 -16.81 -0.20 -2.80
N HIS A 94 -16.04 0.85 -3.06
CA HIS A 94 -16.56 2.11 -3.58
C HIS A 94 -16.14 2.23 -5.05
N ASN A 95 -16.92 2.98 -5.84
CA ASN A 95 -16.82 2.97 -7.31
C ASN A 95 -15.54 3.63 -7.84
N GLU A 96 -14.79 4.29 -6.97
CA GLU A 96 -13.56 5.03 -7.27
C GLU A 96 -12.32 4.11 -7.18
N VAL A 97 -12.37 2.92 -7.77
CA VAL A 97 -11.29 1.92 -7.69
C VAL A 97 -9.96 2.46 -8.22
N LEU A 98 -9.99 3.20 -9.33
CA LEU A 98 -8.78 3.79 -9.89
C LEU A 98 -8.15 4.82 -8.94
N ASP A 99 -8.98 5.67 -8.32
CA ASP A 99 -8.51 6.61 -7.31
C ASP A 99 -8.05 5.88 -6.05
N ALA A 100 -8.66 4.76 -5.67
CA ALA A 100 -8.18 3.95 -4.55
C ALA A 100 -6.78 3.36 -4.80
N VAL A 101 -6.52 2.89 -6.03
CA VAL A 101 -5.19 2.40 -6.44
C VAL A 101 -4.17 3.54 -6.48
N TYR A 102 -4.52 4.73 -6.94
CA TYR A 102 -3.60 5.89 -6.83
C TYR A 102 -3.44 6.37 -5.38
N GLY A 103 -4.48 6.26 -4.56
CA GLY A 103 -4.47 6.60 -3.14
C GLY A 103 -3.48 5.74 -2.35
N SER A 104 -3.29 4.47 -2.73
CA SER A 104 -2.35 3.55 -2.08
C SER A 104 -0.87 3.95 -2.29
N PHE A 105 -0.59 4.92 -3.17
CA PHE A 105 0.77 5.45 -3.34
C PHE A 105 1.20 6.25 -2.11
N GLY A 106 0.26 6.75 -1.30
CA GLY A 106 0.54 7.59 -0.14
C GLY A 106 1.52 6.96 0.84
N GLY A 107 1.35 5.67 1.16
CA GLY A 107 2.27 4.94 2.05
C GLY A 107 3.69 4.89 1.49
N MET A 108 3.85 4.56 0.21
CA MET A 108 5.15 4.48 -0.46
C MET A 108 5.80 5.86 -0.66
N LEU A 109 5.02 6.90 -0.96
CA LEU A 109 5.51 8.27 -1.08
C LEU A 109 5.97 8.82 0.28
N GLY A 110 5.24 8.53 1.36
CA GLY A 110 5.65 8.84 2.73
C GLY A 110 6.93 8.11 3.14
N TRP A 111 7.03 6.81 2.83
CA TRP A 111 8.24 6.01 3.07
C TRP A 111 9.44 6.54 2.28
N LEU A 112 9.21 6.97 1.03
CA LEU A 112 10.23 7.59 0.20
C LEU A 112 10.73 8.91 0.80
N GLU A 113 9.81 9.79 1.23
CA GLU A 113 10.17 11.06 1.87
C GLU A 113 11.01 10.82 3.13
N TYR A 114 10.55 9.91 4.00
CA TYR A 114 11.25 9.54 5.23
C TYR A 114 12.68 9.07 4.94
N ASN A 115 12.85 8.12 4.00
CA ASN A 115 14.17 7.58 3.70
C ASN A 115 15.08 8.57 2.94
N MET A 116 14.52 9.51 2.18
CA MET A 116 15.28 10.63 1.62
C MET A 116 15.83 11.54 2.73
N ARG A 117 15.01 11.89 3.73
CA ARG A 117 15.45 12.71 4.88
C ARG A 117 16.51 11.99 5.70
N ARG A 118 16.30 10.70 5.98
CA ARG A 118 17.24 9.79 6.65
C ARG A 118 18.60 9.72 5.94
N SER A 119 18.60 9.68 4.61
CA SER A 119 19.82 9.65 3.81
C SER A 119 20.65 10.95 3.86
N LEU A 120 19.98 12.09 4.11
CA LEU A 120 20.54 13.44 3.97
C LEU A 120 20.97 14.09 5.31
N ASN A 121 20.99 13.36 6.43
CA ASN A 121 21.27 13.89 7.78
C ASN A 121 20.33 15.04 8.18
N ARG A 122 19.08 15.03 7.70
CA ARG A 122 18.10 16.04 8.14
C ARG A 122 17.54 15.75 9.53
N ASP A 123 17.68 14.52 10.01
CA ASP A 123 17.34 14.11 11.38
C ASP A 123 18.53 13.36 12.05
N LEU A 124 18.43 13.05 13.35
CA LEU A 124 19.50 12.53 14.21
C LEU A 124 19.87 11.05 13.94
N PHE A 125 20.36 10.74 12.73
CA PHE A 125 20.68 9.38 12.28
C PHE A 125 22.17 9.06 12.29
N ASN A 126 22.53 7.79 12.50
CA ASN A 126 23.91 7.30 12.42
C ASN A 126 24.31 6.90 10.97
N MET A 127 25.55 6.45 10.75
CA MET A 127 26.00 6.07 9.40
C MET A 127 25.26 4.86 8.81
N ASP A 128 24.92 3.86 9.63
CA ASP A 128 24.19 2.67 9.18
C ASP A 128 22.76 3.02 8.75
N ASP A 129 22.13 3.93 9.48
CA ASP A 129 20.82 4.48 9.16
C ASP A 129 20.82 5.21 7.81
N ARG A 130 21.89 5.92 7.48
CA ARG A 130 22.00 6.63 6.19
C ARG A 130 22.11 5.66 5.03
N GLU A 131 22.91 4.60 5.18
CA GLU A 131 23.06 3.60 4.13
C GLU A 131 21.77 2.81 3.95
N LEU A 132 21.08 2.48 5.05
CA LEU A 132 19.75 1.91 4.99
C LEU A 132 18.78 2.85 4.25
N GLY A 133 18.76 4.14 4.59
CA GLY A 133 17.95 5.13 3.89
C GLY A 133 18.24 5.18 2.38
N ARG A 134 19.51 5.14 1.96
CA ARG A 134 19.87 5.15 0.53
C ARG A 134 19.34 3.93 -0.21
N ARG A 135 19.47 2.75 0.39
CA ARG A 135 18.97 1.50 -0.19
C ARG A 135 17.44 1.52 -0.32
N GLU A 136 16.76 1.96 0.74
CA GLU A 136 15.30 2.07 0.77
C GLU A 136 14.77 3.10 -0.25
N VAL A 137 15.46 4.23 -0.45
CA VAL A 137 15.10 5.19 -1.51
C VAL A 137 15.13 4.53 -2.88
N ILE A 138 16.21 3.80 -3.21
CA ILE A 138 16.35 3.14 -4.52
C ILE A 138 15.26 2.08 -4.70
N HIS A 139 15.06 1.23 -3.69
CA HIS A 139 14.06 0.19 -3.71
C HIS A 139 12.63 0.76 -3.86
N THR A 140 12.29 1.78 -3.07
CA THR A 140 10.95 2.40 -3.12
C THR A 140 10.67 3.08 -4.45
N LEU A 141 11.67 3.71 -5.08
CA LEU A 141 11.52 4.28 -6.42
C LEU A 141 11.23 3.20 -7.48
N GLN A 142 11.94 2.08 -7.44
CA GLN A 142 11.71 0.95 -8.35
C GLN A 142 10.31 0.35 -8.16
N GLU A 143 9.84 0.28 -6.92
CA GLU A 143 8.50 -0.22 -6.62
C GLU A 143 7.40 0.73 -7.07
N LEU A 144 7.58 2.05 -6.89
CA LEU A 144 6.66 3.06 -7.43
C LEU A 144 6.59 3.01 -8.97
N GLU A 145 7.72 2.77 -9.64
CA GLU A 145 7.78 2.59 -11.09
C GLU A 145 7.03 1.34 -11.58
N LYS A 146 7.08 0.24 -10.83
CA LYS A 146 6.30 -0.96 -11.14
C LYS A 146 4.81 -0.72 -10.88
N LEU A 147 4.49 -0.12 -9.74
CA LEU A 147 3.12 0.15 -9.33
C LEU A 147 2.41 1.04 -10.35
N ILE A 148 3.06 2.12 -10.82
CA ILE A 148 2.47 3.02 -11.83
C ILE A 148 2.17 2.31 -13.16
N GLN A 149 2.98 1.32 -13.54
CA GLN A 149 2.76 0.52 -14.76
C GLN A 149 1.60 -0.47 -14.59
N ALA A 150 1.36 -0.93 -13.35
CA ALA A 150 0.35 -1.94 -13.03
C ALA A 150 -1.00 -1.36 -12.58
N VAL A 151 -1.14 -0.02 -12.43
CA VAL A 151 -2.38 0.62 -11.94
C VAL A 151 -3.62 0.14 -12.67
N SER A 152 -3.58 0.14 -14.01
CA SER A 152 -4.71 -0.28 -14.84
C SER A 152 -5.05 -1.75 -14.60
N ASP A 153 -4.05 -2.61 -14.44
CA ASP A 153 -4.25 -4.03 -14.19
C ASP A 153 -4.92 -4.24 -12.82
N TYR A 154 -4.43 -3.57 -11.77
CA TYR A 154 -5.02 -3.70 -10.44
C TYR A 154 -6.45 -3.17 -10.37
N ALA A 155 -6.73 -2.04 -11.02
CA ALA A 155 -8.08 -1.51 -11.13
C ALA A 155 -9.01 -2.48 -11.87
N ASN A 156 -8.55 -3.08 -12.97
CA ASN A 156 -9.31 -4.09 -13.71
C ASN A 156 -9.53 -5.36 -12.88
N TRP A 157 -8.51 -5.85 -12.18
CA TRP A 157 -8.63 -7.06 -11.34
C TRP A 157 -9.63 -6.86 -10.22
N MET A 158 -9.68 -5.67 -9.61
CA MET A 158 -10.73 -5.34 -8.65
C MET A 158 -12.11 -5.32 -9.31
N ALA A 159 -12.25 -4.64 -10.46
CA ALA A 159 -13.52 -4.56 -11.18
C ALA A 159 -14.09 -5.94 -11.56
N GLU A 160 -13.23 -6.90 -11.89
CA GLU A 160 -13.64 -8.28 -12.19
C GLU A 160 -14.22 -9.04 -10.98
N VAL A 161 -13.94 -8.62 -9.74
CA VAL A 161 -14.39 -9.33 -8.52
C VAL A 161 -15.79 -8.88 -8.07
N TYR A 162 -16.18 -7.63 -8.35
CA TYR A 162 -17.48 -7.09 -7.92
C TYR A 162 -18.41 -6.69 -9.07
N GLY A 163 -17.97 -6.83 -10.33
CA GLY A 163 -18.72 -6.55 -11.55
C GLY A 163 -19.71 -7.62 -11.97
#